data_AF-A0A969S9H5-F1
#
_entry.id   AF-A0A969S9H5-F1
#
_cell.length_a   1.000
_cell.length_b   1.000
_cell.length_c   1.000
_cell.angle_alpha   90.00
_cell.angle_beta   90.00
_cell.angle_gamma   90.00
#
_symmetry.space_group_name_H-M   'P 1'
#
loop_
_entity.id
_entity.type
_entity.pdbx_description
1 polymer ?
#
loop_
_entity_poly.entity_id
_entity_poly.type
_entity_poly.pdbx_seq_one_letter_code
_entity_poly.pdbx_strand_id
1 'polypeptide(L)'
;MRLSTQHSQLSTFHQRPIAVDLFAGAGGMTLGFEQAGFDVLAAVEIDPIHCAIHEFNFPFWTVLCQSVVDTTGEEIRKRSQIGDREIDVVICGSPCQGFSIIGKRAVDDP
;
A
#
# COMPACT_ATOMS: atom_id res chain seq x y z
N MET A 1 34.75 43.79 -4.14
CA MET A 1 34.70 43.99 -5.60
C MET A 1 34.12 42.73 -6.22
N ARG A 2 32.84 42.81 -6.66
CA ARG A 2 32.08 41.94 -7.60
C ARG A 2 31.99 40.43 -7.28
N LEU A 3 30.80 39.93 -6.91
CA LEU A 3 29.77 39.31 -7.80
C LEU A 3 30.38 38.11 -8.55
N SER A 4 29.92 36.87 -8.47
CA SER A 4 28.57 36.29 -8.57
C SER A 4 28.81 34.77 -8.58
N THR A 5 28.07 33.94 -7.86
CA THR A 5 27.06 33.10 -8.53
C THR A 5 25.98 32.64 -7.55
N GLN A 6 24.76 33.09 -7.79
CA GLN A 6 23.56 32.33 -7.46
C GLN A 6 23.48 31.14 -8.44
N HIS A 7 23.25 29.94 -7.91
CA HIS A 7 22.71 28.75 -8.56
C HIS A 7 22.17 27.89 -7.40
N SER A 8 20.92 27.52 -7.24
CA SER A 8 19.69 27.67 -8.02
C SER A 8 18.56 27.34 -7.03
N GLN A 9 17.62 28.26 -6.77
CA GLN A 9 16.28 27.81 -6.40
C GLN A 9 15.71 27.05 -7.60
N LEU A 10 15.08 25.88 -7.42
CA LEU A 10 13.94 25.39 -8.22
C LEU A 10 13.46 24.00 -7.73
N SER A 11 12.21 23.99 -7.26
CA SER A 11 11.25 22.88 -7.07
C SER A 11 11.59 21.71 -6.14
N THR A 12 11.24 21.79 -4.86
CA THR A 12 10.77 20.59 -4.15
C THR A 12 9.33 20.32 -4.59
N PHE A 13 9.14 19.67 -5.74
CA PHE A 13 7.92 18.89 -5.94
C PHE A 13 7.96 17.81 -4.85
N HIS A 14 7.19 17.99 -3.77
CA HIS A 14 7.02 16.93 -2.80
C HIS A 14 6.26 15.82 -3.54
N GLN A 15 6.99 14.80 -3.98
CA GLN A 15 6.37 13.61 -4.52
C GLN A 15 5.48 13.01 -3.42
N ARG A 16 4.30 12.52 -3.79
CA ARG A 16 3.42 11.85 -2.85
C ARG A 16 4.17 10.62 -2.30
N PRO A 17 4.22 10.40 -0.98
CA PRO A 17 4.87 9.23 -0.41
C PRO A 17 4.21 7.94 -0.89
N ILE A 18 5.01 6.92 -1.19
CA ILE A 18 4.55 5.65 -1.73
C ILE A 18 4.17 4.71 -0.58
N ALA A 19 2.98 4.11 -0.68
CA ALA A 19 2.52 3.11 0.26
C ALA A 19 2.20 1.76 -0.41
N VAL A 20 2.31 0.69 0.39
CA VAL A 20 1.86 -0.67 0.05
C VAL A 20 0.89 -1.16 1.13
N ASP A 21 -0.28 -1.67 0.73
CA ASP A 21 -1.31 -2.19 1.63
C ASP A 21 -1.29 -3.73 1.69
N LEU A 22 -1.14 -4.30 2.89
CA LEU A 22 -1.16 -5.74 3.12
C LEU A 22 -2.41 -6.12 3.92
N PHE A 23 -3.07 -7.23 3.53
CA PHE A 23 -4.39 -7.59 4.05
C PHE A 23 -5.41 -6.49 3.75
N ALA A 24 -5.40 -6.01 2.51
CA ALA A 24 -6.03 -4.76 2.12
C ALA A 24 -7.57 -4.80 2.17
N GLY A 25 -8.16 -5.99 2.17
CA GLY A 25 -9.60 -6.20 2.07
C GLY A 25 -10.19 -5.44 0.89
N ALA A 26 -11.37 -4.86 1.10
CA ALA A 26 -12.05 -4.04 0.09
C ALA A 26 -11.40 -2.64 -0.15
N GLY A 27 -10.28 -2.32 0.52
CA GLY A 27 -9.51 -1.10 0.29
C GLY A 27 -9.89 0.10 1.17
N GLY A 28 -10.48 -0.11 2.34
CA GLY A 28 -10.85 0.98 3.25
C GLY A 28 -9.65 1.77 3.79
N MET A 29 -8.56 1.07 4.16
CA MET A 29 -7.33 1.70 4.63
C MET A 29 -6.57 2.36 3.48
N THR A 30 -6.49 1.68 2.34
CA THR A 30 -6.00 2.24 1.08
C THR A 30 -6.68 3.58 0.76
N LEU A 31 -8.01 3.67 0.81
CA LEU A 31 -8.75 4.91 0.58
C LEU A 31 -8.32 6.04 1.52
N GLY A 32 -8.14 5.72 2.81
CA GLY A 32 -7.70 6.68 3.81
C GLY A 32 -6.30 7.23 3.53
N PHE A 33 -5.36 6.37 3.12
CA PHE A 33 -4.00 6.79 2.77
C PHE A 33 -3.96 7.60 1.46
N GLU A 34 -4.73 7.20 0.46
CA GLU A 34 -4.89 7.97 -0.78
C GLU A 34 -5.41 9.40 -0.49
N GLN A 35 -6.42 9.50 0.38
CA GLN A 35 -6.96 10.79 0.84
C GLN A 35 -5.96 11.60 1.68
N ALA A 36 -5.07 10.93 2.42
CA ALA A 36 -4.02 11.57 3.22
C ALA A 36 -2.83 12.06 2.38
N GLY A 37 -2.80 11.77 1.08
CA GLY A 37 -1.78 12.26 0.17
C GLY A 37 -0.72 11.24 -0.23
N PHE A 38 -0.94 9.94 0.02
CA PHE A 38 -0.02 8.87 -0.35
C PHE A 38 -0.39 8.27 -1.71
N ASP A 39 0.60 7.87 -2.49
CA ASP A 39 0.38 7.01 -3.65
C ASP A 39 0.38 5.55 -3.19
N VAL A 40 -0.81 4.95 -3.05
CA VAL A 40 -0.90 3.50 -2.77
C VAL A 40 -0.75 2.75 -4.10
N LEU A 41 0.41 2.15 -4.33
CA LEU A 41 0.74 1.59 -5.64
C LEU A 41 0.62 0.06 -5.73
N ALA A 42 0.50 -0.59 -4.58
CA ALA A 42 0.24 -2.03 -4.51
C ALA A 42 -0.61 -2.37 -3.29
N ALA A 43 -1.53 -3.31 -3.46
CA ALA A 43 -2.30 -3.93 -2.40
C ALA A 43 -2.19 -5.46 -2.50
N VAL A 44 -2.15 -6.16 -1.37
CA VAL A 44 -2.16 -7.63 -1.29
C VAL A 44 -3.36 -8.08 -0.49
N GLU A 45 -4.20 -8.91 -1.09
CA GLU A 45 -5.42 -9.44 -0.49
C GLU A 45 -5.65 -10.88 -0.96
N ILE A 46 -6.11 -11.76 -0.08
CA ILE A 46 -6.26 -13.19 -0.41
C ILE A 46 -7.68 -13.53 -0.86
N ASP A 47 -8.68 -12.81 -0.37
CA ASP A 47 -10.08 -13.06 -0.71
C ASP A 47 -10.40 -12.48 -2.11
N PRO A 48 -10.77 -13.33 -3.09
CA PRO A 48 -11.01 -12.88 -4.46
C PRO A 48 -12.19 -11.92 -4.61
N ILE A 49 -13.19 -11.96 -3.71
CA ILE A 49 -14.30 -11.02 -3.71
C ILE A 49 -13.80 -9.64 -3.25
N HIS A 50 -12.99 -9.60 -2.19
CA HIS A 50 -12.37 -8.35 -1.74
C HIS A 50 -11.41 -7.79 -2.80
N CYS A 51 -10.60 -8.63 -3.44
CA CYS A 51 -9.74 -8.22 -4.56
C CYS A 51 -10.56 -7.54 -5.67
N ALA A 52 -11.64 -8.18 -6.13
CA ALA A 52 -12.46 -7.65 -7.21
C ALA A 52 -13.13 -6.31 -6.84
N ILE A 53 -13.60 -6.18 -5.59
CA ILE A 53 -14.15 -4.91 -5.08
C ILE A 53 -13.07 -3.83 -5.01
N HIS A 54 -11.88 -4.19 -4.52
CA HIS A 54 -10.75 -3.27 -4.42
C HIS A 54 -10.34 -2.77 -5.81
N GLU A 55 -10.14 -3.66 -6.78
CA GLU A 55 -9.82 -3.31 -8.17
C GLU A 55 -10.90 -2.44 -8.82
N PHE A 56 -12.18 -2.73 -8.55
CA PHE A 56 -13.30 -1.91 -9.04
C PHE A 56 -13.25 -0.48 -8.49
N ASN A 57 -13.01 -0.34 -7.18
CA ASN A 57 -12.93 0.98 -6.54
C ASN A 57 -11.68 1.75 -6.97
N PHE A 58 -10.59 1.04 -7.29
CA PHE A 58 -9.27 1.62 -7.48
C PHE A 58 -8.51 1.03 -8.68
N PRO A 59 -8.91 1.40 -9.90
CA PRO A 59 -8.34 0.81 -11.12
C PRO A 59 -6.93 1.31 -11.46
N PHE A 60 -6.31 2.13 -10.60
CA PHE A 60 -5.07 2.85 -10.91
C PHE A 60 -3.80 2.18 -10.34
N TRP A 61 -3.95 1.22 -9.43
CA TRP A 61 -2.83 0.50 -8.81
C TRP A 61 -3.01 -1.01 -8.87
N THR A 62 -1.95 -1.74 -8.52
CA THR A 62 -1.94 -3.20 -8.63
C THR A 62 -2.53 -3.83 -7.38
N VAL A 63 -3.54 -4.68 -7.55
CA VAL A 63 -4.01 -5.61 -6.53
C VAL A 63 -3.40 -6.99 -6.81
N LEU A 64 -2.66 -7.53 -5.86
CA LEU A 64 -2.12 -8.88 -5.90
C LEU A 64 -3.09 -9.78 -5.12
N CYS A 65 -3.96 -10.47 -5.85
CA CYS A 65 -4.93 -11.37 -5.26
C CYS A 65 -4.30 -12.72 -4.85
N GLN A 66 -3.63 -12.74 -3.70
CA GLN A 66 -2.89 -13.88 -3.16
C GLN A 66 -2.58 -13.69 -1.68
N SER A 67 -2.08 -14.75 -1.04
CA SER A 67 -1.59 -14.70 0.34
C SER A 67 -0.38 -13.77 0.49
N VAL A 68 -0.36 -12.98 1.56
CA VAL A 68 0.82 -12.19 1.96
C VAL A 68 2.02 -13.10 2.26
N VAL A 69 1.79 -14.31 2.78
CA VAL A 69 2.85 -15.29 3.10
C VAL A 69 3.64 -15.72 1.86
N ASP A 70 2.95 -15.81 0.71
CA ASP A 70 3.52 -16.23 -0.56
C ASP A 70 3.98 -15.04 -1.42
N THR A 71 3.87 -13.82 -0.90
CA THR A 71 4.19 -12.58 -1.63
C THR A 71 5.58 -12.06 -1.25
N THR A 72 6.43 -11.83 -2.26
CA THR A 72 7.76 -11.21 -2.05
C THR A 72 7.74 -9.73 -2.40
N GLY A 73 8.67 -8.97 -1.81
CA GLY A 73 8.86 -7.56 -2.17
C GLY A 73 9.27 -7.38 -3.64
N GLU A 74 10.02 -8.33 -4.22
CA GLU A 74 10.38 -8.33 -5.64
C GLU A 74 9.14 -8.46 -6.52
N GLU A 75 8.23 -9.38 -6.20
CA GLU A 75 6.98 -9.57 -6.93
C GLU A 75 6.10 -8.30 -6.88
N ILE A 76 5.98 -7.68 -5.70
CA ILE A 76 5.28 -6.40 -5.53
C ILE A 76 5.87 -5.33 -6.43
N ARG A 77 7.21 -5.17 -6.44
CA ARG A 77 7.89 -4.18 -7.28
C ARG A 77 7.71 -4.43 -8.77
N LYS A 78 7.78 -5.69 -9.19
CA LYS A 78 7.69 -6.10 -10.60
C LYS A 78 6.28 -5.95 -11.16
N ARG A 79 5.25 -6.20 -10.34
CA ARG A 79 3.84 -6.15 -10.77
C ARG A 79 3.15 -4.81 -10.56
N SER A 80 3.76 -3.92 -9.78
CA SER A 80 3.26 -2.57 -9.56
C SER A 80 4.04 -1.54 -10.35
N GLN A 81 3.58 -0.30 -10.29
CA GLN A 81 4.30 0.83 -10.87
C GLN A 81 5.49 1.27 -9.99
N ILE A 82 5.71 0.66 -8.81
CA ILE A 82 6.75 1.07 -7.85
C ILE A 82 8.14 0.98 -8.49
N GLY A 83 8.46 -0.16 -9.11
CA GLY A 83 9.81 -0.42 -9.64
C GLY A 83 10.89 -0.29 -8.55
N ASP A 84 11.94 0.48 -8.84
CA ASP A 84 13.07 0.71 -7.93
C ASP A 84 12.85 1.89 -6.97
N ARG A 85 11.66 2.51 -6.98
CA ARG A 85 11.36 3.62 -6.07
C ARG A 85 11.33 3.16 -4.60
N GLU A 86 11.72 4.05 -3.71
CA GLU A 86 11.60 3.82 -2.26
C GLU A 86 10.13 3.68 -1.86
N ILE A 87 9.87 2.82 -0.88
CA ILE A 87 8.55 2.65 -0.28
C ILE A 87 8.60 3.36 1.07
N ASP A 88 7.79 4.40 1.23
CA ASP A 88 7.79 5.22 2.45
C ASP A 88 7.04 4.54 3.59
N VAL A 89 5.94 3.82 3.27
CA VAL A 89 5.09 3.19 4.28
C VAL A 89 4.57 1.83 3.78
N VAL A 90 4.54 0.86 4.69
CA VAL A 90 3.75 -0.37 4.55
C VAL A 90 2.61 -0.29 5.56
N ILE A 91 1.38 -0.36 5.07
CA ILE A 91 0.15 -0.35 5.88
C ILE A 91 -0.42 -1.75 5.93
N CYS A 92 -1.04 -2.15 7.05
CA CYS A 92 -1.63 -3.47 7.16
C CYS A 92 -2.79 -3.54 8.14
N GLY A 93 -3.74 -4.42 7.80
CA GLY A 93 -4.97 -4.67 8.57
C GLY A 93 -5.08 -6.15 8.93
N SER A 94 -4.02 -6.73 9.50
CA SER A 94 -3.95 -8.18 9.74
C SER A 94 -5.15 -8.69 10.56
N PRO A 95 -5.61 -9.93 10.30
CA PRO A 95 -6.77 -10.50 10.99
C PRO A 95 -6.58 -10.48 12.52
N CYS A 96 -7.58 -9.98 13.24
CA CYS A 96 -7.54 -9.83 14.69
C CYS A 96 -8.30 -10.93 15.45
N GLN A 97 -8.82 -11.94 14.75
CA GLN A 97 -9.74 -12.96 15.28
C GLN A 97 -9.20 -13.69 16.52
N GLY A 98 -7.92 -14.06 16.52
CA GLY A 98 -7.27 -14.73 17.66
C GLY A 98 -7.14 -13.86 18.93
N PHE A 99 -7.24 -12.53 18.80
CA PHE A 99 -7.01 -11.58 19.90
C PHE A 99 -8.28 -10.80 20.30
N SER A 100 -9.33 -10.84 19.48
CA SER A 100 -10.55 -10.07 19.72
C SER A 100 -11.35 -10.60 20.91
N ILE A 101 -11.80 -9.67 21.79
CA ILE A 101 -12.68 -9.98 22.92
C ILE A 101 -14.09 -10.37 22.46
N ILE A 102 -14.51 -9.87 21.28
CA ILE A 102 -15.85 -10.09 20.72
C ILE A 102 -15.94 -11.43 19.95
N GLY A 103 -14.79 -12.00 19.55
CA GLY A 103 -14.72 -13.28 18.83
C GLY A 103 -14.75 -14.52 19.72
N LYS A 104 -14.75 -15.70 19.10
CA LYS A 104 -14.75 -17.01 19.82
C LYS A 104 -13.41 -17.33 20.51
N ARG A 105 -12.37 -16.49 20.35
CA ARG A 105 -10.99 -16.74 20.81
C ARG A 105 -10.47 -18.12 20.39
N ALA A 106 -10.84 -18.56 19.19
CA ALA A 106 -10.24 -19.74 18.59
C ALA A 106 -8.82 -19.36 18.19
N VAL A 107 -7.83 -19.95 18.87
CA VAL A 107 -6.40 -19.73 18.58
C VAL A 107 -6.05 -20.26 17.19
N ASP A 108 -6.83 -21.23 16.71
CA ASP A 108 -6.71 -21.89 15.41
C ASP A 108 -7.75 -21.39 14.38
N ASP A 109 -8.31 -20.19 14.58
CA ASP A 109 -9.14 -19.54 13.55
C ASP A 109 -8.22 -19.26 12.33
N PRO A 110 -8.48 -19.88 11.16
CA PRO A 110 -7.56 -19.84 10.01
C PRO A 110 -7.32 -18.43 9.45
#